data_AF-A0A3D4HJD9-F1
#
_entry.id   AF-A0A3D4HJD9-F1
#
_cell.length_a   1.000
_cell.length_b   1.000
_cell.length_c   1.000
_cell.angle_alpha   90.00
_cell.angle_beta   90.00
_cell.angle_gamma   90.00
#
_symmetry.space_group_name_H-M   'P 1'
#
loop_
_entity.id
_entity.type
_entity.pdbx_description
1 polymer ?
#
loop_
_entity_poly.entity_id
_entity_poly.type
_entity_poly.pdbx_seq_one_letter_code
_entity_poly.pdbx_strand_id
1 'polypeptide(L)'
;MTTRTQETHEFQAEVKQVLDIVVHSLYTDKEIFLRELISNASDALEKLRHKQLSEKSIFDDHLALEINITSNETAKTITIQDFGIGMTRDELIENLGTIAHSGSKAFLEALKANGGNSEALIGQFGVGF
;
A
#
# COMPACT_ATOMS: atom_id res chain seq x y z
N MET A 1 17.95 -25.45 9.71
CA MET A 1 16.91 -24.97 8.79
C MET A 1 15.70 -24.61 9.63
N THR A 2 15.38 -23.33 9.77
CA THR A 2 14.20 -22.89 10.53
C THR A 2 12.99 -23.06 9.62
N THR A 3 12.10 -24.00 9.93
CA THR A 3 10.82 -24.17 9.24
C THR A 3 10.02 -22.89 9.38
N ARG A 4 9.85 -22.12 8.29
CA ARG A 4 8.92 -21.00 8.24
C ARG A 4 7.50 -21.56 8.33
N THR A 5 6.81 -21.30 9.43
CA THR A 5 5.38 -21.60 9.58
C THR A 5 4.59 -20.68 8.65
N GLN A 6 3.80 -21.25 7.74
CA GLN A 6 2.88 -20.50 6.91
C GLN A 6 1.62 -20.18 7.72
N GLU A 7 1.17 -18.93 7.68
CA GLU A 7 -0.08 -18.51 8.30
C GLU A 7 -1.01 -17.93 7.24
N THR A 8 -2.31 -18.19 7.41
CA THR A 8 -3.37 -17.64 6.56
C THR A 8 -4.29 -16.80 7.42
N HIS A 9 -4.50 -15.56 7.01
CA HIS A 9 -5.38 -14.59 7.66
C HIS A 9 -6.51 -14.22 6.70
N GLU A 10 -7.72 -14.08 7.22
CA GLU A 10 -8.85 -13.58 6.42
C GLU A 10 -8.97 -12.06 6.52
N PHE A 11 -9.27 -11.42 5.39
CA PHE A 11 -9.66 -10.02 5.39
C PHE A 11 -10.95 -9.81 6.18
N GLN A 12 -11.00 -8.72 6.94
CA GLN A 12 -12.21 -8.27 7.60
C GLN A 12 -13.30 -7.87 6.59
N ALA A 13 -14.57 -7.84 7.03
CA ALA A 13 -15.70 -7.63 6.14
C ALA A 13 -15.65 -6.26 5.43
N GLU A 14 -15.22 -5.23 6.15
CA GLU A 14 -15.04 -3.86 5.67
C GLU A 14 -13.97 -3.79 4.58
N VAL A 15 -12.88 -4.54 4.76
CA VAL A 15 -11.77 -4.62 3.79
C VAL A 15 -12.24 -5.27 2.49
N LYS A 16 -13.01 -6.36 2.57
CA LYS A 16 -13.60 -7.03 1.40
C LYS A 16 -14.47 -6.06 0.59
N GLN A 17 -15.29 -5.25 1.26
CA GLN A 17 -16.14 -4.25 0.60
C GLN A 17 -15.34 -3.16 -0.10
N VAL A 18 -14.24 -2.68 0.51
CA VAL A 18 -13.36 -1.70 -0.12
C VAL A 18 -12.65 -2.30 -1.33
N LEU A 19 -12.10 -3.51 -1.21
CA LEU A 19 -11.45 -4.21 -2.31
C LEU A 19 -12.39 -4.39 -3.49
N ASP A 20 -13.63 -4.81 -3.27
CA ASP A 20 -14.63 -4.93 -4.32
C ASP A 20 -14.84 -3.59 -5.04
N ILE A 21 -14.95 -2.48 -4.31
CA ILE A 21 -15.16 -1.15 -4.90
C ILE A 21 -13.92 -0.68 -5.66
N VAL A 22 -12.73 -0.80 -5.07
CA VAL A 22 -11.47 -0.37 -5.67
C VAL A 22 -11.23 -1.15 -6.96
N VAL A 23 -11.44 -2.46 -6.95
CA VAL A 23 -11.35 -3.31 -8.13
C VAL A 23 -12.31 -2.83 -9.21
N HIS A 24 -13.59 -2.57 -8.90
CA HIS A 24 -14.56 -2.02 -9.85
C HIS A 24 -14.17 -0.64 -10.42
N SER A 25 -13.57 0.22 -9.59
CA SER A 25 -13.15 1.56 -9.98
C SER A 25 -11.93 1.56 -10.90
N LEU A 26 -10.96 0.68 -10.60
CA LEU A 26 -9.75 0.51 -11.40
C LEU A 26 -10.03 -0.13 -12.78
N TYR A 27 -11.21 -0.70 -13.03
CA TYR A 27 -11.55 -1.20 -14.36
C TYR A 27 -11.68 -0.10 -15.41
N THR A 28 -11.98 1.14 -14.99
CA THR A 28 -12.10 2.29 -15.88
C THR A 28 -10.71 2.82 -16.23
N ASP A 29 -9.87 3.06 -15.21
CA ASP A 29 -8.52 3.64 -15.36
C ASP A 29 -7.47 2.74 -14.69
N LYS A 30 -7.03 1.74 -15.44
CA LYS A 30 -6.11 0.70 -14.97
C LYS A 30 -4.69 1.20 -14.71
N GLU A 31 -4.35 2.43 -15.08
CA GLU A 31 -3.07 3.05 -14.80
C GLU A 31 -2.97 3.59 -13.36
N ILE A 32 -4.11 3.74 -12.66
CA ILE A 32 -4.16 4.34 -11.33
C ILE A 32 -3.36 3.52 -10.31
N PHE A 33 -3.32 2.18 -10.39
CA PHE A 33 -2.55 1.38 -9.43
C PHE A 33 -1.07 1.80 -9.39
N LEU A 34 -0.49 2.19 -10.53
CA LEU A 34 0.90 2.59 -10.58
C LEU A 34 1.13 3.90 -9.84
N ARG A 35 0.19 4.85 -9.96
CA ARG A 35 0.19 6.10 -9.18
C ARG A 35 0.16 5.80 -7.67
N GLU A 36 -0.75 4.94 -7.24
CA GLU A 36 -0.94 4.60 -5.83
C GLU A 36 0.30 3.89 -5.24
N LEU A 37 0.86 2.91 -5.95
CA LEU A 37 2.05 2.20 -5.49
C LEU A 37 3.29 3.10 -5.43
N ILE A 38 3.47 4.01 -6.39
CA ILE A 38 4.55 5.01 -6.36
C ILE A 38 4.36 5.98 -5.20
N SER A 39 3.11 6.41 -4.93
CA SER A 39 2.81 7.29 -3.80
C SER A 39 3.16 6.61 -2.47
N ASN A 40 2.76 5.35 -2.29
CA ASN A 40 3.08 4.56 -1.09
C ASN A 40 4.59 4.38 -0.90
N ALA A 41 5.32 4.09 -1.97
CA ALA A 41 6.77 3.99 -1.96
C ALA A 41 7.44 5.32 -1.59
N SER A 42 6.96 6.44 -2.14
CA SER A 42 7.44 7.78 -1.80
C SER A 42 7.22 8.10 -0.31
N ASP A 43 6.06 7.77 0.25
CA ASP A 43 5.77 7.96 1.67
C ASP A 43 6.67 7.10 2.56
N ALA A 44 6.98 5.87 2.15
CA ALA A 44 7.88 4.99 2.87
C ALA A 44 9.32 5.53 2.90
N LEU A 45 9.80 6.08 1.77
CA LEU A 45 11.09 6.74 1.67
C LEU A 45 11.16 8.01 2.54
N GLU A 46 10.10 8.82 2.54
CA GLU A 46 10.06 10.05 3.33
C GLU A 46 10.03 9.75 4.83
N LYS A 47 9.26 8.74 5.26
CA LYS A 47 9.28 8.24 6.65
C LYS A 47 10.68 7.77 7.07
N LEU A 48 11.39 7.06 6.20
CA LEU A 48 12.77 6.66 6.46
C LEU A 48 13.66 7.90 6.60
N ARG A 49 13.60 8.84 5.65
CA ARG A 49 14.38 10.08 5.67
C ARG A 49 14.18 10.86 6.98
N HIS A 50 12.94 10.99 7.44
CA HIS A 50 12.64 11.61 8.73
C HIS A 50 13.26 10.86 9.90
N LYS A 51 13.16 9.52 9.91
CA LYS A 51 13.76 8.69 10.96
C LYS A 51 15.28 8.81 11.00
N GLN A 52 15.94 8.87 9.84
CA GLN A 52 17.39 9.08 9.72
C GLN A 52 17.84 10.41 10.33
N LEU A 53 16.99 11.44 10.30
CA LEU A 53 17.29 12.74 10.90
C LEU A 53 17.12 12.75 12.43
N SER A 54 16.26 11.88 12.99
CA SER A 54 15.95 11.83 14.42
C SER A 54 16.70 10.75 15.20
N GLU A 55 17.09 9.65 14.54
CA GLU A 55 17.66 8.46 15.19
C GLU A 55 19.05 8.12 14.65
N LYS A 56 19.97 7.69 15.53
CA LYS A 56 21.37 7.37 15.18
C LYS A 56 21.59 5.96 14.63
N SER A 57 20.60 5.08 14.70
CA SER A 57 20.74 3.66 14.36
C SER A 57 19.73 3.28 13.29
N ILE A 58 20.18 3.32 12.04
CA ILE A 58 19.43 2.86 10.88
C ILE A 58 20.11 1.60 10.32
N PHE A 59 19.30 0.71 9.75
CA PHE A 59 19.75 -0.63 9.35
C PHE A 59 20.84 -0.58 8.28
N ASP A 60 20.72 0.34 7.32
CA ASP A 60 21.71 0.60 6.29
C ASP A 60 21.56 2.07 5.84
N ASP A 61 22.54 2.92 6.18
CA ASP A 61 22.54 4.34 5.84
C ASP A 61 23.05 4.63 4.42
N HIS A 62 23.50 3.59 3.72
CA HIS A 62 24.02 3.67 2.35
C HIS A 62 22.97 3.33 1.28
N LEU A 63 21.78 2.85 1.67
CA LEU A 63 20.70 2.60 0.72
C LEU A 63 20.24 3.93 0.10
N ALA A 64 20.26 3.98 -1.22
CA ALA A 64 19.75 5.13 -1.96
C ALA A 64 18.24 5.23 -1.76
N LEU A 65 17.74 6.44 -1.50
CA LEU A 65 16.31 6.72 -1.45
C LEU A 65 15.75 6.74 -2.88
N GLU A 66 15.43 5.55 -3.40
CA GLU A 66 14.97 5.36 -4.77
C GLU A 66 13.78 4.39 -4.85
N ILE A 67 13.04 4.50 -5.95
CA ILE A 67 11.97 3.57 -6.33
C ILE A 67 12.37 2.93 -7.65
N ASN A 68 12.54 1.61 -7.64
CA ASN A 68 12.90 0.81 -8.81
C ASN A 68 11.65 0.17 -9.40
N ILE A 69 11.41 0.39 -10.69
CA ILE A 69 10.29 -0.20 -11.42
C ILE A 69 10.86 -1.10 -12.51
N THR A 70 10.54 -2.39 -12.46
CA THR A 70 10.98 -3.39 -13.44
C THR A 70 9.81 -4.18 -13.98
N SER A 71 9.87 -4.58 -15.25
CA SER A 71 8.88 -5.45 -15.87
C SER A 71 9.55 -6.72 -16.40
N ASN A 72 8.82 -7.83 -16.31
CA ASN A 72 9.23 -9.12 -16.85
C ASN A 72 8.10 -9.68 -17.71
N GLU A 73 8.24 -9.58 -19.03
CA GLU A 73 7.22 -10.02 -19.99
C GLU A 73 6.99 -11.54 -19.96
N THR A 74 8.05 -12.32 -19.72
CA THR A 74 7.95 -13.79 -19.67
C THR A 74 7.17 -14.24 -18.43
N ALA A 75 7.46 -13.65 -17.28
CA ALA A 75 6.74 -13.93 -16.02
C ALA A 75 5.40 -13.20 -15.94
N LYS A 76 5.14 -12.23 -16.84
CA LYS A 76 3.99 -11.31 -16.81
C LYS A 76 3.88 -10.56 -15.48
N THR A 77 5.01 -10.10 -14.96
CA THR A 77 5.08 -9.37 -13.69
C THR A 77 5.58 -7.96 -13.90
N ILE A 78 5.06 -7.04 -13.08
CA ILE A 78 5.66 -5.74 -12.80
C ILE A 78 6.10 -5.75 -11.35
N THR A 79 7.28 -5.20 -11.06
CA THR A 79 7.83 -5.11 -9.71
C THR A 79 8.13 -3.65 -9.41
N ILE A 80 7.52 -3.14 -8.35
CA ILE A 80 7.78 -1.84 -7.77
C ILE A 80 8.50 -2.11 -6.45
N GLN A 81 9.73 -1.62 -6.32
CA GLN A 81 10.58 -1.84 -5.16
C GLN A 81 11.07 -0.49 -4.63
N ASP A 82 10.86 -0.24 -3.35
CA ASP A 82 11.45 0.88 -2.62
C ASP A 82 12.43 0.39 -1.56
N PHE A 83 13.28 1.30 -1.10
CA PHE A 83 14.15 1.11 0.06
C PHE A 83 13.73 2.02 1.22
N GLY A 84 12.42 2.18 1.41
CA GLY A 84 11.84 2.99 2.47
C GLY A 84 11.89 2.31 3.84
N ILE A 85 11.07 2.84 4.76
CA ILE A 85 11.03 2.39 6.17
C ILE A 85 10.61 0.91 6.32
N GLY A 86 9.94 0.35 5.31
CA GLY A 86 9.42 -1.01 5.31
C GLY A 86 8.25 -1.19 6.29
N MET A 87 7.87 -2.45 6.51
CA MET A 87 6.87 -2.85 7.50
C MET A 87 7.35 -4.07 8.27
N THR A 88 7.07 -4.08 9.57
CA THR A 88 7.16 -5.26 10.43
C THR A 88 6.04 -6.25 10.11
N ARG A 89 6.15 -7.46 10.66
CA ARG A 89 5.11 -8.49 10.51
C ARG A 89 3.75 -8.04 11.02
N ASP A 90 3.71 -7.34 12.16
CA ASP A 90 2.46 -6.91 12.77
C ASP A 90 1.85 -5.74 11.98
N GLU A 91 2.68 -4.80 11.51
CA GLU A 91 2.25 -3.74 10.59
C GLU A 91 1.69 -4.29 9.27
N LEU A 92 2.25 -5.39 8.74
CA LEU A 92 1.69 -6.05 7.54
C LEU A 92 0.26 -6.58 7.80
N ILE A 93 0.04 -7.24 8.94
CA ILE A 93 -1.27 -7.79 9.31
C ILE A 93 -2.29 -6.67 9.55
N GLU A 94 -1.86 -5.60 10.22
CA GLU A 94 -2.71 -4.45 10.52
C GLU A 94 -3.02 -3.62 9.27
N ASN A 95 -2.00 -3.22 8.50
CA ASN A 95 -2.18 -2.30 7.38
C ASN A 95 -2.79 -2.98 6.15
N LEU A 96 -2.43 -4.22 5.85
CA LEU A 96 -2.94 -4.93 4.67
C LEU A 96 -4.12 -5.84 5.01
N GLY A 97 -4.00 -6.60 6.11
CA GLY A 97 -5.03 -7.57 6.51
C GLY A 97 -6.28 -6.93 7.11
N THR A 98 -6.13 -5.75 7.72
CA THR A 98 -7.18 -5.07 8.48
C THR A 98 -7.56 -3.70 7.88
N ILE A 99 -6.97 -3.31 6.73
CA ILE A 99 -6.98 -1.97 6.09
C ILE A 99 -7.61 -0.90 6.98
N ALA A 100 -6.74 -0.27 7.77
CA ALA A 100 -6.92 1.00 8.45
C ALA A 100 -8.39 1.26 8.84
N HIS A 101 -8.77 0.78 10.03
CA HIS A 101 -10.11 0.91 10.62
C HIS A 101 -10.77 2.29 10.42
N SER A 102 -9.98 3.37 10.28
CA SER A 102 -10.44 4.73 10.01
C SER A 102 -10.56 5.09 8.51
N GLY A 103 -9.65 4.64 7.65
CA GLY A 103 -9.59 5.01 6.23
C GLY A 103 -10.68 4.34 5.39
N SER A 104 -10.87 3.04 5.57
CA SER A 104 -11.85 2.23 4.82
C SER A 104 -13.29 2.69 5.07
N LYS A 105 -13.65 2.94 6.33
CA LYS A 105 -15.00 3.40 6.69
C LYS A 105 -15.26 4.83 6.18
N ALA A 106 -14.30 5.73 6.38
CA ALA A 106 -14.42 7.11 5.91
C ALA A 106 -14.49 7.18 4.38
N PHE A 107 -13.75 6.30 3.67
CA PHE A 107 -13.83 6.14 2.23
C PHE A 107 -15.24 5.71 1.79
N LEU A 108 -15.82 4.69 2.42
CA LEU A 108 -17.19 4.22 2.11
C LEU A 108 -18.24 5.32 2.34
N GLU A 109 -18.09 6.12 3.39
CA GLU A 109 -18.96 7.27 3.67
C GLU A 109 -18.79 8.38 2.61
N ALA A 110 -17.55 8.74 2.28
CA ALA A 110 -17.23 9.76 1.27
C ALA A 110 -17.69 9.34 -0.13
N LEU A 111 -17.55 8.06 -0.49
CA LEU A 111 -17.99 7.53 -1.77
C LEU A 111 -19.50 7.64 -1.96
N LYS A 112 -20.27 7.30 -0.91
CA LYS A 112 -21.73 7.47 -0.90
C LYS A 112 -22.12 8.93 -1.08
N ALA A 113 -21.38 9.86 -0.49
CA ALA A 113 -21.60 11.28 -0.65
C ALA A 113 -21.21 11.80 -2.05
N ASN A 114 -20.20 11.21 -2.69
CA ASN A 114 -19.67 11.63 -3.99
C ASN A 114 -20.33 10.94 -5.21
N GLY A 115 -21.51 10.35 -5.03
CA GLY A 115 -22.27 9.74 -6.13
C GLY A 115 -21.58 8.54 -6.80
N GLY A 116 -20.64 7.89 -6.11
CA GLY A 116 -19.92 6.72 -6.63
C GLY A 116 -18.63 7.02 -7.39
N ASN A 117 -18.18 8.28 -7.48
CA ASN A 117 -16.85 8.57 -8.03
C ASN A 117 -15.75 8.38 -6.96
N SER A 118 -14.95 7.34 -7.16
CA SER A 118 -13.92 6.84 -6.25
C SER A 118 -12.49 7.25 -6.62
N GLU A 119 -12.21 7.64 -7.86
CA GLU A 119 -10.84 7.86 -8.39
C GLU A 119 -10.03 8.88 -7.57
N ALA A 120 -10.68 9.98 -7.18
CA ALA A 120 -10.07 11.03 -6.37
C ALA A 120 -9.98 10.67 -4.88
N LEU A 121 -10.81 9.73 -4.41
CA LEU A 121 -10.91 9.36 -3.01
C LEU A 121 -9.94 8.23 -2.63
N ILE A 122 -9.58 7.35 -3.57
CA ILE A 122 -8.70 6.20 -3.32
C ILE A 122 -7.37 6.62 -2.70
N GLY A 123 -6.70 7.62 -3.28
CA GLY A 123 -5.43 8.15 -2.76
C GLY A 123 -5.58 8.97 -1.48
N GLN A 124 -6.71 9.68 -1.31
CA GLN A 124 -6.97 10.48 -0.10
C GLN A 124 -7.09 9.62 1.16
N PHE A 125 -7.70 8.43 1.03
CA PHE A 125 -7.98 7.54 2.16
C PHE A 125 -6.97 6.40 2.30
N GLY A 126 -5.96 6.33 1.42
CA GLY A 126 -4.91 5.30 1.49
C GLY A 126 -5.43 3.89 1.24
N VAL A 127 -6.46 3.75 0.40
CA VAL A 127 -7.08 2.45 0.03
C VAL A 127 -6.64 1.98 -1.37
N GLY A 128 -5.60 2.59 -1.94
CA GLY A 128 -5.10 2.31 -3.29
C GLY A 128 -4.15 1.12 -3.43
N PHE A 129 -3.92 0.37 -2.34
CA PHE A 129 -3.16 -0.88 -2.35
C PHE A 129 -4.08 -2.05 -2.72
#